data_AF-A0A9D1QG01-F1
#
_entry.id   AF-A0A9D1QG01-F1
#
_cell.length_a   1.000
_cell.length_b   1.000
_cell.length_c   1.000
_cell.angle_alpha   90.00
_cell.angle_beta   90.00
_cell.angle_gamma   90.00
#
_symmetry.space_group_name_H-M   'P 1'
#
loop_
_entity.id
_entity.type
_entity.pdbx_description
1 polymer ?
#
loop_
_entity_poly.entity_id
_entity_poly.type
_entity_poly.pdbx_seq_one_letter_code
_entity_poly.pdbx_strand_id
1 'polypeptide(L)'
;MQYVVRFLGGFIAKMMGVSFSESTAAAANMFVGNTQAPLVVKPYVKNMSRSQLFSVMVGNLASVSGAVMMGLAALEIPLEYLLSAAVMSAPAGIMIAKFIIPEVEAVDEHEWKETTSAFQRRLTAYRKKVLQY
;
A
#
# COMPACT_ATOMS: atom_id res chain seq x y z
N MET A 1 1.51 -6.60 10.37
CA MET A 1 1.18 -6.06 9.02
C MET A 1 1.13 -4.54 8.98
N GLN A 2 0.21 -3.87 9.67
CA GLN A 2 0.03 -2.40 9.52
C GLN A 2 1.27 -1.55 9.87
N TYR A 3 2.09 -1.95 10.84
CA TYR A 3 3.37 -1.26 11.13
C TYR A 3 4.41 -1.44 10.01
N VAL A 4 4.50 -2.63 9.43
CA VAL A 4 5.42 -2.95 8.33
C VAL A 4 5.02 -2.19 7.07
N VAL A 5 3.73 -2.22 6.74
CA VAL A 5 3.16 -1.49 5.61
C VAL A 5 3.34 0.03 5.77
N ARG A 6 3.19 0.56 6.99
CA ARG A 6 3.48 1.98 7.29
C ARG A 6 4.94 2.33 7.07
N PHE A 7 5.86 1.49 7.55
CA PHE A 7 7.29 1.75 7.41
C PHE A 7 7.72 1.70 5.95
N LEU A 8 7.32 0.65 5.22
CA LEU A 8 7.59 0.50 3.80
C LEU A 8 6.90 1.57 2.96
N GLY A 9 5.64 1.87 3.23
CA GLY A 9 4.89 2.92 2.54
C GLY A 9 5.48 4.30 2.77
N GLY A 10 5.91 4.62 3.99
CA GLY A 10 6.59 5.87 4.29
C GLY A 10 7.98 5.97 3.64
N PHE A 11 8.70 4.84 3.54
CA PHE A 11 9.97 4.77 2.84
C PHE A 11 9.81 4.99 1.34
N ILE A 12 8.83 4.33 0.70
CA ILE A 12 8.51 4.50 -0.72
C ILE A 12 8.04 5.94 -1.01
N ALA A 13 7.17 6.50 -0.16
CA ALA A 13 6.70 7.88 -0.28
C ALA A 13 7.87 8.87 -0.26
N LYS A 14 8.81 8.70 0.67
CA LYS A 14 9.99 9.56 0.78
C LYS A 14 10.97 9.40 -0.38
N MET A 15 11.14 8.18 -0.88
CA MET A 15 12.03 7.88 -2.01
C MET A 15 11.49 8.41 -3.34
N MET A 16 10.17 8.31 -3.56
CA MET A 16 9.55 8.67 -4.85
C MET A 16 8.89 10.05 -4.85
N GLY A 17 8.77 10.74 -3.71
CA GLY A 17 8.14 12.06 -3.62
C GLY A 17 6.64 12.05 -3.87
N VAL A 18 5.98 10.95 -3.49
CA VAL A 18 4.56 10.67 -3.79
C VAL A 18 3.73 10.67 -2.50
N SER A 19 2.39 10.65 -2.63
CA SER A 19 1.50 10.69 -1.46
C SER A 19 1.72 9.48 -0.54
N PHE A 20 1.51 9.73 0.76
CA PHE A 20 1.58 8.69 1.76
C PHE A 20 0.49 7.62 1.55
N SER A 21 -0.71 8.01 1.14
CA SER A 21 -1.83 7.08 0.99
C SER A 21 -1.66 6.12 -0.19
N GLU A 22 -1.13 6.58 -1.32
CA GLU A 22 -0.82 5.72 -2.47
C GLU A 22 0.38 4.79 -2.21
N SER A 23 1.41 5.28 -1.53
CA SER A 23 2.59 4.46 -1.20
C SER A 23 2.28 3.36 -0.19
N THR A 24 1.39 3.65 0.76
CA THR A 24 0.91 2.67 1.73
C THR A 24 0.04 1.61 1.08
N ALA A 25 -0.73 2.00 0.07
CA ALA A 25 -1.47 1.05 -0.76
C ALA A 25 -0.50 0.11 -1.48
N ALA A 26 0.49 0.66 -2.19
CA ALA A 26 1.48 -0.13 -2.91
C ALA A 26 2.26 -1.08 -1.98
N ALA A 27 2.67 -0.60 -0.80
CA ALA A 27 3.33 -1.43 0.21
C ALA A 27 2.40 -2.51 0.79
N ALA A 28 1.11 -2.23 0.94
CA ALA A 28 0.13 -3.23 1.37
C ALA A 28 -0.04 -4.33 0.31
N ASN A 29 -0.06 -3.97 -0.97
CA ASN A 29 -0.27 -4.89 -2.09
C ASN A 29 0.83 -5.94 -2.24
N MET A 30 2.00 -5.72 -1.65
CA MET A 30 3.08 -6.71 -1.58
C MET A 30 2.70 -7.95 -0.72
N PHE A 31 1.76 -7.77 0.21
CA PHE A 31 1.39 -8.80 1.19
C PHE A 31 -0.09 -9.17 1.16
N VAL A 32 -0.93 -8.16 0.93
CA VAL A 32 -2.38 -8.22 1.06
C VAL A 32 -2.93 -8.15 -0.35
N GLY A 33 -3.23 -9.32 -0.94
CA GLY A 33 -3.51 -9.45 -2.38
C GLY A 33 -4.63 -8.57 -2.93
N ASN A 34 -4.81 -8.63 -4.25
CA ASN A 34 -5.58 -7.69 -5.08
C ASN A 34 -7.03 -7.43 -4.60
N THR A 35 -7.65 -8.37 -3.88
CA THR A 35 -9.02 -8.26 -3.33
C THR A 35 -9.12 -7.48 -2.02
N GLN A 36 -8.03 -7.36 -1.27
CA GLN A 36 -7.99 -6.78 0.07
C GLN A 36 -7.28 -5.40 0.10
N ALA A 37 -6.48 -5.11 -0.90
CA ALA A 37 -5.83 -3.83 -1.11
C ALA A 37 -6.78 -2.61 -1.12
N PRO A 38 -7.94 -2.62 -1.83
CA PRO A 38 -8.86 -1.48 -1.83
C PRO A 38 -9.51 -1.24 -0.46
N LEU A 39 -9.58 -2.26 0.40
CA LEU A 39 -10.11 -2.14 1.77
C LEU A 39 -9.14 -1.41 2.68
N VAL A 40 -7.82 -1.55 2.47
CA VAL A 40 -6.79 -0.85 3.24
C VAL A 40 -6.81 0.64 2.94
N VAL A 41 -7.09 1.02 1.69
CA VAL A 41 -7.19 2.42 1.27
C VAL A 41 -8.58 3.03 1.35
N LYS A 42 -9.62 2.23 1.62
CA LYS A 42 -11.03 2.66 1.69
C LYS A 42 -11.28 3.99 2.43
N PRO A 43 -10.66 4.30 3.59
CA PRO A 43 -10.88 5.59 4.24
C PRO A 43 -10.27 6.80 3.49
N TYR A 44 -9.35 6.57 2.56
CA TYR A 44 -8.62 7.61 1.82
C TYR A 44 -9.15 7.83 0.41
N VAL A 45 -9.79 6.82 -0.19
CA VAL A 45 -10.33 6.87 -1.58
C VAL A 45 -11.20 8.11 -1.84
N LYS A 46 -11.92 8.62 -0.84
CA LYS A 46 -12.80 9.78 -1.01
C LYS A 46 -12.05 11.10 -1.23
N ASN A 47 -10.82 11.19 -0.74
CA ASN A 47 -10.00 12.41 -0.81
C ASN A 47 -8.79 12.24 -1.73
N MET A 48 -8.68 11.12 -2.44
CA MET A 48 -7.58 10.85 -3.37
C MET A 48 -7.78 11.58 -4.69
N SER A 49 -6.69 12.13 -5.23
CA SER A 49 -6.67 12.65 -6.60
C SER A 49 -6.87 11.52 -7.61
N ARG A 50 -7.20 11.87 -8.86
CA ARG A 50 -7.31 10.90 -9.95
C ARG A 50 -6.02 10.12 -10.19
N SER A 51 -4.85 10.76 -10.06
CA SER A 51 -3.55 10.12 -10.26
C SER A 51 -3.21 9.17 -9.10
N GLN A 52 -3.55 9.53 -7.87
CA GLN A 52 -3.38 8.67 -6.69
C GLN A 52 -4.25 7.41 -6.80
N LEU A 53 -5.54 7.58 -7.14
CA LEU A 53 -6.46 6.48 -7.37
C LEU A 53 -5.96 5.55 -8.48
N PHE A 54 -5.46 6.11 -9.58
CA PHE A 54 -4.88 5.34 -10.66
C PHE A 54 -3.63 4.57 -10.22
N SER A 55 -2.76 5.18 -9.42
CA SER A 55 -1.56 4.54 -8.87
C SER A 55 -1.88 3.37 -7.95
N VAL A 56 -2.93 3.49 -7.14
CA VAL A 56 -3.44 2.38 -6.33
C VAL A 56 -3.93 1.23 -7.22
N MET A 57 -4.68 1.53 -8.29
CA MET A 57 -5.19 0.51 -9.21
C MET A 57 -4.06 -0.21 -9.96
N VAL A 58 -3.12 0.53 -10.53
CA VAL A 58 -1.97 -0.03 -11.25
C VAL A 58 -1.08 -0.83 -10.31
N GLY A 59 -0.79 -0.32 -9.11
CA GLY A 59 -0.03 -1.06 -8.10
C GLY A 59 -0.70 -2.37 -7.68
N ASN A 60 -2.02 -2.46 -7.79
CA ASN A 60 -2.77 -3.69 -7.54
C ASN A 60 -2.66 -4.70 -8.69
N LEU A 61 -2.62 -4.22 -9.93
CA LEU A 61 -2.48 -5.06 -11.13
C LEU A 61 -1.03 -5.50 -11.37
N ALA A 62 -0.06 -4.70 -10.92
CA ALA A 62 1.36 -4.98 -11.06
C ALA A 62 1.87 -6.03 -10.07
N SER A 63 1.14 -6.30 -8.99
CA SER A 63 1.54 -7.21 -7.93
C SER A 63 0.78 -8.55 -7.98
N VAL A 64 1.30 -9.52 -7.23
CA VAL A 64 0.73 -10.86 -7.08
C VAL A 64 0.45 -11.10 -5.60
N SER A 65 -0.71 -11.73 -5.30
CA SER A 65 -1.06 -12.12 -3.94
C SER A 65 -0.08 -13.17 -3.39
N GLY A 66 0.28 -13.06 -2.11
CA GLY A 66 1.12 -14.06 -1.44
C GLY A 66 0.57 -15.49 -1.54
N ALA A 67 -0.75 -15.67 -1.62
CA ALA A 67 -1.36 -16.99 -1.84
C ALA A 67 -1.01 -17.57 -3.22
N VAL A 68 -1.01 -16.73 -4.26
CA VAL A 68 -0.62 -17.12 -5.62
C VAL A 68 0.89 -17.34 -5.69
N MET A 69 1.69 -16.54 -4.97
CA MET A 69 3.13 -16.71 -4.84
C MET A 69 3.49 -18.10 -4.27
N MET A 70 2.80 -18.56 -3.22
CA MET A 70 2.99 -19.91 -2.67
C MET A 70 2.59 -21.01 -3.66
N GLY A 71 1.54 -20.77 -4.46
CA GLY A 71 1.16 -21.68 -5.55
C GLY A 71 2.23 -21.77 -6.64
N LEU A 72 2.85 -20.65 -7.01
CA LEU A 72 3.97 -20.61 -7.96
C LEU A 72 5.22 -21.30 -7.39
N ALA A 73 5.50 -21.14 -6.10
CA ALA A 73 6.59 -21.86 -5.43
C ALA A 73 6.38 -23.38 -5.42
N ALA A 74 5.12 -23.84 -5.36
CA ALA A 74 4.79 -25.26 -5.49
C ALA A 74 5.03 -25.82 -6.90
N LEU A 75 5.16 -24.95 -7.91
CA LEU A 75 5.58 -25.30 -9.28
C LEU A 75 7.11 -25.23 -9.45
N GLU A 76 7.87 -25.33 -8.35
CA GLU A 76 9.34 -25.28 -8.32
C GLU A 76 9.95 -23.95 -8.78
N ILE A 77 9.16 -22.87 -8.84
CA ILE A 77 9.68 -21.53 -9.11
C ILE A 77 10.44 -21.03 -7.87
N PRO A 78 11.70 -20.56 -7.99
CA PRO A 78 12.47 -20.10 -6.84
C PRO A 78 11.77 -18.97 -6.10
N LEU A 79 11.53 -19.17 -4.80
CA LEU A 79 10.87 -18.19 -3.95
C LEU A 79 11.63 -16.87 -3.88
N GLU A 80 12.96 -16.92 -4.02
CA GLU A 80 13.85 -15.77 -4.05
C GLU A 80 13.50 -14.79 -5.19
N TYR A 81 13.17 -15.32 -6.38
CA TYR A 81 12.74 -14.50 -7.52
C TYR A 81 11.33 -13.94 -7.33
N LEU A 82 10.45 -14.73 -6.73
CA LEU A 82 9.09 -14.27 -6.46
C LEU A 82 9.05 -13.16 -5.40
N LEU A 83 9.84 -13.30 -4.35
CA LEU A 83 9.93 -12.32 -3.27
C LEU A 83 10.59 -11.02 -3.76
N SER A 84 11.66 -11.11 -4.53
CA SER A 84 12.30 -9.93 -5.12
C SER A 84 11.38 -9.23 -6.12
N ALA A 85 10.67 -9.98 -6.98
CA ALA A 85 9.67 -9.42 -7.90
C ALA A 85 8.54 -8.71 -7.15
N ALA A 86 8.06 -9.26 -6.04
CA ALA A 86 7.03 -8.63 -5.21
C ALA A 86 7.49 -7.32 -4.56
N VAL A 87 8.77 -7.21 -4.17
CA VAL A 87 9.34 -5.96 -3.65
C VAL A 87 9.50 -4.93 -4.77
N MET A 88 9.92 -5.35 -5.96
CA MET A 88 10.12 -4.47 -7.11
C MET A 88 8.79 -3.97 -7.71
N SER A 89 7.70 -4.74 -7.59
CA SER A 89 6.40 -4.38 -8.18
C SER A 89 5.80 -3.11 -7.56
N ALA A 90 6.02 -2.85 -6.28
CA ALA A 90 5.50 -1.68 -5.59
C ALA A 90 6.02 -0.35 -6.18
N PRO A 91 7.33 -0.09 -6.25
CA PRO A 91 7.85 1.13 -6.88
C PRO A 91 7.65 1.14 -8.40
N ALA A 92 7.76 -0.01 -9.08
CA ALA A 92 7.55 -0.08 -10.53
C ALA A 92 6.11 0.27 -10.92
N GLY A 93 5.13 -0.21 -10.15
CA GLY A 93 3.71 0.09 -10.36
C GLY A 93 3.41 1.58 -10.20
N ILE A 94 3.95 2.21 -9.15
CA ILE A 94 3.82 3.67 -8.95
C ILE A 94 4.47 4.42 -10.11
N MET A 95 5.68 4.02 -10.53
CA MET A 95 6.40 4.67 -11.62
C MET A 95 5.59 4.64 -12.92
N ILE A 96 5.09 3.46 -13.31
CA ILE A 96 4.26 3.31 -14.51
C ILE A 96 2.97 4.12 -14.38
N ALA A 97 2.34 4.12 -13.20
CA ALA A 97 1.13 4.87 -12.98
C ALA A 97 1.32 6.38 -13.17
N LYS A 98 2.39 6.93 -12.58
CA LYS A 98 2.72 8.37 -12.70
C LYS A 98 3.22 8.73 -14.09
N PHE A 99 3.81 7.80 -14.83
CA PHE A 99 4.18 8.02 -16.23
C PHE A 99 2.96 8.17 -17.14
N ILE A 100 1.90 7.38 -16.89
CA ILE A 100 0.66 7.42 -17.69
C ILE A 100 -0.27 8.56 -17.23
N ILE A 101 -0.49 8.69 -15.92
CA ILE A 101 -1.33 9.73 -15.32
C ILE A 101 -0.51 10.46 -14.27
N PRO A 102 0.22 11.53 -14.65
CA PRO A 102 1.02 12.30 -13.71
C PRO A 102 0.15 13.01 -12.68
N GLU A 103 0.74 13.27 -11.52
CA GLU A 103 0.10 14.03 -10.45
C GLU A 103 0.06 15.51 -10.83
N VAL A 104 -1.14 16.09 -10.81
CA VAL A 104 -1.37 17.53 -11.11
C VAL A 104 -1.82 18.31 -9.89
N GLU A 105 -2.26 17.62 -8.84
CA GLU A 105 -2.71 18.20 -7.58
C GLU A 105 -1.56 18.24 -6.57
N ALA A 106 -1.60 19.20 -5.64
CA ALA A 106 -0.59 19.29 -4.59
C ALA A 106 -0.67 18.06 -3.67
N VAL A 107 0.44 17.35 -3.52
CA VAL A 107 0.56 16.25 -2.57
C VAL A 107 0.58 16.82 -1.16
N ASP A 108 -0.37 16.43 -0.31
CA ASP A 108 -0.35 16.81 1.10
C ASP A 108 0.68 15.99 1.88
N GLU A 109 1.83 16.59 2.18
CA GLU A 109 2.90 15.97 2.97
C GLU A 109 2.48 15.61 4.41
N HIS A 110 1.39 16.19 4.93
CA HIS A 110 0.93 15.98 6.30
C HIS A 110 -0.06 14.80 6.43
N GLU A 111 -0.47 14.18 5.33
CA GLU A 111 -1.41 13.06 5.28
C GLU A 111 -0.96 11.87 6.17
N TRP A 112 0.36 11.67 6.33
CA TRP A 112 0.94 10.67 7.24
C TRP A 112 0.66 10.96 8.73
N LYS A 113 0.66 12.23 9.16
CA LYS A 113 0.42 12.61 10.57
C LYS A 113 -1.04 12.38 10.96
N GLU A 114 -1.97 12.73 10.08
CA GLU A 114 -3.40 12.45 10.27
C GLU A 114 -3.66 10.94 10.34
N THR A 115 -3.05 10.18 9.42
CA THR A 115 -3.15 8.72 9.37
C THR A 115 -2.64 8.06 10.66
N THR A 116 -1.55 8.57 11.23
CA THR A 116 -0.98 8.10 12.50
C THR A 116 -1.96 8.29 13.67
N SER A 117 -2.59 9.46 13.72
CA SER A 117 -3.49 9.84 14.81
C SER A 117 -4.83 9.09 14.75
N ALA A 118 -5.42 8.92 13.56
CA ALA A 118 -6.68 8.20 13.37
C ALA A 118 -6.54 6.71 13.69
N PHE A 119 -5.39 6.13 13.32
CA PHE A 119 -5.06 4.75 13.64
C PHE A 119 -4.82 4.54 15.14
N GLN A 120 -4.03 5.40 15.79
CA GLN A 120 -3.83 5.33 17.23
C GLN A 120 -5.15 5.48 17.99
N ARG A 121 -6.06 6.34 17.53
CA ARG A 121 -7.41 6.46 18.11
C ARG A 121 -8.20 5.15 17.98
N ARG A 122 -8.15 4.47 16.82
CA ARG A 122 -8.80 3.17 16.63
C ARG A 122 -8.19 2.05 17.47
N LEU A 123 -6.86 1.96 17.55
CA LEU A 123 -6.17 0.98 18.41
C LEU A 123 -6.45 1.22 19.89
N THR A 124 -6.42 2.48 20.32
CA THR A 124 -6.73 2.85 21.71
C THR A 124 -8.18 2.54 22.05
N ALA A 125 -9.11 2.77 21.11
CA ALA A 125 -10.52 2.41 21.26
C ALA A 125 -10.72 0.88 21.33
N TYR A 126 -10.04 0.12 20.47
CA TYR A 126 -10.12 -1.35 20.49
C TYR A 126 -9.51 -1.94 21.77
N ARG A 127 -8.34 -1.42 22.19
CA ARG A 127 -7.67 -1.82 23.42
C ARG A 127 -8.52 -1.50 24.66
N LYS A 128 -9.21 -0.36 24.69
CA LYS A 128 -10.20 -0.05 25.75
C LYS A 128 -11.39 -1.00 25.75
N LYS A 129 -11.89 -1.39 24.57
CA LYS A 129 -13.05 -2.29 24.45
C LYS A 129 -12.73 -3.73 24.84
N VAL A 130 -11.50 -4.18 24.61
CA VAL A 130 -11.02 -5.52 24.97
C VAL A 130 -10.62 -5.61 26.45
N LEU A 131 -10.13 -4.53 27.07
CA LEU A 131 -9.81 -4.49 28.51
C LEU A 131 -11.04 -4.23 29.42
N GLN A 132 -12.23 -4.07 28.85
CA GLN A 132 -13.51 -3.97 29.58
C GLN A 132 -14.25 -5.33 29.66
N TYR A 133 -13.60 -6.42 29.24
CA TYR A 133 -13.98 -7.81 29.47
C TYR A 133 -12.82 -8.52 30.18
#